data_AF-A0A7I7UCS4-F1
#
_entry.id   AF-A0A7I7UCS4-F1
#
_cell.length_a   1.000
_cell.length_b   1.000
_cell.length_c   1.000
_cell.angle_alpha   90.00
_cell.angle_beta   90.00
_cell.angle_gamma   90.00
#
_symmetry.space_group_name_H-M   'P 1'
#
loop_
_entity.id
_entity.type
_entity.pdbx_description
1 polymer ?
#
loop_
_entity_poly.entity_id
_entity_poly.type
_entity_poly.pdbx_seq_one_letter_code
_entity_poly.pdbx_strand_id
1 'polypeptide(L)' 'MLDTIYRQCHRVCMPEVVLLTTTQVAKRFKVDSSAVRRWVAEGRLKPTITTPGGHYRFSETDIDAFTQRTEASA' A
#
# COMPACT_ATOMS: atom_id res chain seq x y z
N MET A 1 -16.41 -6.42 42.09
CA MET A 1 -15.48 -7.54 41.80
C MET A 1 -15.74 -8.14 40.42
N LEU A 2 -16.13 -7.36 39.39
CA LEU A 2 -16.08 -7.75 37.97
C LEU A 2 -15.88 -6.54 37.03
N ASP A 3 -15.37 -5.40 37.53
CA ASP A 3 -15.28 -4.14 36.76
C ASP A 3 -13.92 -3.93 36.06
N THR A 4 -12.96 -4.84 36.28
CA THR A 4 -11.57 -4.70 35.79
C THR A 4 -11.31 -5.46 34.48
N ILE A 5 -12.18 -6.39 34.08
CA ILE A 5 -11.93 -7.26 32.91
C ILE A 5 -12.37 -6.60 31.59
N TYR A 6 -13.33 -5.67 31.61
CA TYR A 6 -13.84 -5.06 30.37
C TYR A 6 -12.98 -3.91 29.82
N ARG A 7 -11.86 -3.57 30.48
CA ARG A 7 -11.03 -2.40 30.09
C ARG A 7 -9.97 -2.68 29.02
N GLN A 8 -9.89 -3.91 28.50
CA GLN A 8 -8.75 -4.33 27.65
C GLN A 8 -9.14 -5.13 26.39
N CYS A 9 -10.20 -4.73 25.68
CA CYS A 9 -10.51 -5.28 24.33
C CYS A 9 -10.63 -4.21 23.23
N HIS A 10 -10.09 -3.00 23.41
CA HIS A 10 -10.03 -1.98 22.34
C HIS A 10 -8.61 -1.81 21.76
N ARG A 11 -7.89 -2.91 21.59
CA ARG A 11 -6.64 -2.88 20.84
C ARG A 11 -6.51 -4.09 19.93
N VAL A 12 -7.55 -4.28 19.11
CA VAL A 12 -7.40 -5.04 17.86
C VAL A 12 -6.54 -4.16 16.96
N CYS A 13 -5.23 -4.38 17.02
CA CYS A 13 -4.22 -3.80 16.13
C CYS A 13 -4.39 -4.34 14.71
N MET A 14 -5.56 -4.18 14.10
CA MET A 14 -5.68 -4.34 12.66
C MET A 14 -5.21 -3.02 12.08
N PRO A 15 -4.01 -2.94 11.46
CA PRO A 15 -3.64 -1.74 10.74
C PRO A 15 -4.73 -1.51 9.69
N GLU A 16 -5.28 -0.31 9.66
CA GLU A 16 -6.18 0.10 8.59
C GLU A 16 -5.41 -0.08 7.27
N VAL A 17 -5.91 -0.96 6.40
CA VAL A 17 -5.24 -1.25 5.13
C VAL A 17 -5.59 -0.11 4.17
N VAL A 18 -4.74 0.91 4.15
CA VAL A 18 -4.88 2.04 3.23
C VAL A 18 -4.46 1.61 1.83
N LEU A 19 -5.42 1.65 0.89
CA LEU A 19 -5.20 1.30 -0.50
C LEU A 19 -5.08 2.55 -1.39
N LEU A 20 -3.95 2.64 -2.08
CA LEU A 20 -3.65 3.69 -3.05
C LEU A 20 -4.03 3.27 -4.46
N THR A 21 -4.57 4.20 -5.22
CA THR A 21 -4.73 4.09 -6.69
C THR A 21 -3.38 4.25 -7.40
N THR A 22 -3.30 3.79 -8.65
CA THR A 22 -2.17 4.06 -9.54
C THR A 22 -1.80 5.55 -9.59
N THR A 23 -2.78 6.45 -9.63
CA THR A 23 -2.55 7.90 -9.68
C THR A 23 -1.97 8.44 -8.37
N GLN A 24 -2.40 7.93 -7.21
CA GLN A 24 -1.83 8.33 -5.93
C GLN A 24 -0.37 7.87 -5.79
N VAL A 25 -0.07 6.64 -6.22
CA VAL A 25 1.31 6.14 -6.29
C VAL A 25 2.16 7.01 -7.20
N ALA A 26 1.67 7.31 -8.41
CA ALA A 26 2.38 8.15 -9.37
C ALA A 26 2.72 9.54 -8.79
N LYS A 27 1.77 10.16 -8.07
CA LYS A 27 1.98 11.43 -7.37
C LYS A 27 3.08 11.35 -6.32
N ARG A 28 3.19 10.26 -5.54
CA ARG A 28 4.24 10.09 -4.53
C ARG A 28 5.63 10.04 -5.15
N PHE A 29 5.77 9.28 -6.23
CA PHE A 29 7.04 9.15 -6.95
C PHE A 29 7.32 10.30 -7.92
N LYS A 30 6.40 11.27 -8.06
CA LYS A 30 6.47 12.37 -9.03
C LYS A 30 6.70 11.86 -10.47
N VAL A 31 6.05 10.75 -10.82
CA VAL A 31 6.07 10.14 -12.15
C VAL A 31 4.68 10.16 -12.76
N ASP A 32 4.58 9.80 -14.04
CA ASP A 32 3.30 9.57 -14.69
C ASP A 32 2.71 8.18 -14.31
N SER A 33 1.39 8.03 -14.48
CA SER A 33 0.73 6.75 -14.15
C SER A 33 1.09 5.60 -15.11
N SER A 34 1.65 5.87 -16.29
CA SER A 34 2.15 4.82 -17.21
C SER A 34 3.46 4.23 -16.71
N ALA A 35 4.33 5.01 -16.07
CA ALA A 35 5.53 4.50 -15.38
C ALA A 35 5.16 3.49 -14.30
N VAL A 36 4.15 3.79 -13.47
CA VAL A 36 3.66 2.86 -12.45
C VAL A 36 3.12 1.57 -13.08
N ARG A 37 2.33 1.67 -14.16
CA ARG A 37 1.84 0.48 -14.89
C ARG A 37 2.98 -0.34 -15.48
N ARG A 38 4.03 0.33 -15.99
CA ARG A 38 5.23 -0.32 -16.51
C ARG A 38 5.98 -1.07 -15.40
N TRP A 39 6.16 -0.49 -14.22
CA TRP A 39 6.76 -1.21 -13.08
C TRP A 39 5.97 -2.44 -12.67
N VAL A 40 4.64 -2.40 -12.75
CA VAL A 40 3.79 -3.58 -12.54
C VAL A 40 4.02 -4.63 -13.62
N ALA A 41 4.03 -4.22 -14.89
CA ALA A 41 4.28 -5.13 -16.02
C ALA A 41 5.69 -5.76 -15.97
N GLU A 42 6.69 -5.01 -15.51
CA GLU A 42 8.06 -5.47 -15.27
C GLU A 42 8.21 -6.31 -13.98
N GLY A 43 7.14 -6.45 -13.18
CA GLY A 43 7.16 -7.21 -11.92
C GLY A 43 7.90 -6.53 -10.77
N ARG A 44 8.32 -5.28 -10.94
CA ARG A 44 9.06 -4.48 -9.94
C ARG A 44 8.17 -4.01 -8.79
N LEU A 45 6.91 -3.72 -9.09
CA LEU A 45 5.90 -3.32 -8.11
C LEU A 45 4.67 -4.22 -8.24
N LYS A 46 4.14 -4.75 -7.13
CA LYS A 46 2.98 -5.64 -7.15
C LYS A 46 1.76 -4.95 -6.55
N PRO A 47 0.60 -4.93 -7.25
CA PRO A 47 -0.64 -4.48 -6.64
C PRO A 47 -1.12 -5.49 -5.60
N THR A 48 -1.69 -4.99 -4.51
CA THR A 48 -2.34 -5.79 -3.48
C THR A 48 -3.66 -6.35 -3.99
N ILE A 49 -4.40 -5.55 -4.77
CA ILE A 49 -5.67 -5.93 -5.37
C ILE A 49 -5.73 -5.39 -6.80
N THR A 50 -6.25 -6.19 -7.72
CA THR A 50 -6.68 -5.73 -9.04
C THR A 50 -8.19 -5.84 -9.10
N THR A 51 -8.88 -4.73 -9.39
CA THR A 51 -10.34 -4.76 -9.55
C THR A 51 -10.73 -5.56 -10.81
N PRO A 52 -11.97 -6.06 -10.94
CA PRO A 52 -12.41 -6.73 -12.17
C PRO A 52 -12.23 -5.89 -13.45
N GLY A 53 -12.27 -4.56 -13.33
CA GLY A 53 -11.99 -3.63 -14.44
C GLY A 53 -10.51 -3.38 -14.74
N GLY A 54 -9.59 -4.10 -14.08
CA GLY A 54 -8.14 -3.99 -14.30
C GLY A 54 -7.47 -2.80 -13.60
N HIS A 55 -8.16 -2.11 -12.69
CA HIS A 55 -7.54 -1.03 -11.92
C HIS A 55 -6.75 -1.59 -10.74
N TYR A 56 -5.51 -1.12 -10.59
CA TYR A 56 -4.63 -1.53 -9.51
C TYR A 56 -4.89 -0.77 -8.21
N ARG A 57 -4.77 -1.49 -7.09
CA ARG A 57 -4.74 -0.98 -5.73
C ARG A 57 -3.48 -1.47 -5.03
N PHE A 58 -2.79 -0.56 -4.38
CA PHE A 58 -1.51 -0.81 -3.72
C PHE A 58 -1.64 -0.52 -2.23
N SER A 59 -1.19 -1.42 -1.37
CA SER A 59 -1.04 -1.12 0.05
C SER A 59 -0.03 0.00 0.24
N GLU A 60 -0.36 0.97 1.07
CA GLU A 60 0.56 2.03 1.46
C GLU A 60 1.89 1.46 2.00
N THR A 61 1.83 0.41 2.82
CA THR A 61 3.02 -0.25 3.38
C THR A 61 3.96 -0.82 2.32
N ASP A 62 3.40 -1.40 1.24
CA ASP A 62 4.19 -1.98 0.16
C ASP A 62 4.87 -0.87 -0.67
N ILE A 63 4.19 0.27 -0.82
CA ILE A 63 4.72 1.45 -1.51
C ILE A 63 5.87 2.08 -0.72
N ASP A 64 5.73 2.19 0.59
CA ASP A 64 6.79 2.70 1.45
C ASP A 64 8.02 1.77 1.41
N ALA A 65 7.81 0.46 1.46
CA ALA A 65 8.89 -0.52 1.31
C ALA A 65 9.54 -0.48 -0.08
N PHE A 66 8.77 -0.26 -1.14
CA PHE A 66 9.30 -0.08 -2.49
C PHE A 66 10.16 1.18 -2.59
N THR A 67 9.72 2.29 -1.97
CA THR A 67 10.47 3.56 -1.91
C THR A 67 11.85 3.36 -1.28
N GLN A 68 11.91 2.72 -0.11
CA GLN A 68 13.18 2.44 0.59
C GLN A 68 14.14 1.59 -0.25
N ARG A 69 13.61 0.61 -1.00
CA ARG A 69 14.42 -0.24 -1.89
C ARG A 69 14.99 0.55 -3.07
N THR A 70 14.20 1.46 -3.64
CA THR A 70 14.64 2.31 -4.76
C THR A 70 15.69 3.33 -4.33
N GLU A 71 15.57 3.89 -3.13
CA GLU A 71 16.56 4.82 -2.58
C GLU A 71 17.88 4.12 -2.21
N ALA A 72 17.81 2.92 -1.63
CA ALA A 72 19.02 2.15 -1.28
C ALA A 72 19.81 1.61 -2.49
N SER A 73 19.22 1.64 -3.69
CA SER A 73 19.85 1.20 -4.93
C SER A 73 20.38 2.36 -5.79
N ALA A 74 20.19 3.61 -5.34
CA ALA A 74 20.65 4.83 -6.01
C ALA A 74 21.96 5.33 -5.38
#